data_AF-A0A3N5LMI7-F1
#
_entry.id   AF-A0A3N5LMI7-F1
#
_cell.length_a   1.000
_cell.length_b   1.000
_cell.length_c   1.000
_cell.angle_alpha   90.00
_cell.angle_beta   90.00
_cell.angle_gamma   90.00
#
_symmetry.space_group_name_H-M   'P 1'
#
loop_
_entity.id
_entity.type
_entity.pdbx_description
1 polymer ?
#
loop_
_entity_poly.entity_id
_entity_poly.type
_entity_poly.pdbx_seq_one_letter_code
_entity_poly.pdbx_strand_id
1 'polypeptide(L)'
;MTLEQVARKVTWWSSPEEALQDRLRFLAQVMVFGELEDILTVRRYFSEDDFRLVLRQPPAGLFDDRSWHYWNLIYGTYPPPPRPSGLGDMECDPL
;
A
#
# COMPACT_ATOMS: atom_id res chain seq x y z
N MET A 1 16.18 -11.50 -3.01
CA MET A 1 16.02 -10.54 -1.88
C MET A 1 15.47 -11.21 -0.62
N THR A 2 15.76 -10.70 0.58
CA THR A 2 15.10 -11.06 1.86
C THR A 2 14.01 -10.06 2.22
N LEU A 3 13.10 -10.41 3.14
CA LEU A 3 12.03 -9.49 3.56
C LEU A 3 12.58 -8.21 4.22
N GLU A 4 13.62 -8.33 5.04
CA GLU A 4 14.31 -7.18 5.66
C GLU A 4 14.96 -6.26 4.62
N GLN A 5 15.54 -6.83 3.56
CA GLN A 5 16.09 -6.04 2.46
C GLN A 5 15.01 -5.24 1.73
N VAL A 6 13.83 -5.84 1.52
CA VAL A 6 12.67 -5.14 0.95
C VAL A 6 12.21 -4.03 1.89
N ALA A 7 12.04 -4.32 3.19
CA ALA A 7 11.67 -3.33 4.20
C ALA A 7 12.63 -2.14 4.22
N ARG A 8 13.94 -2.37 4.18
CA ARG A 8 14.93 -1.29 4.12
C ARG A 8 14.82 -0.45 2.84
N LYS A 9 14.47 -1.07 1.70
CA LYS A 9 14.34 -0.40 0.40
C LYS A 9 13.09 0.48 0.34
N VAL A 10 11.94 -0.04 0.78
CA VAL A 10 10.64 0.67 0.69
C VAL A 10 10.39 1.63 1.85
N THR A 11 11.15 1.49 2.94
CA THR A 11 11.04 2.30 4.17
C THR A 11 12.38 2.96 4.50
N TRP A 12 12.88 3.83 3.61
CA TRP A 12 14.21 4.46 3.81
C TRP A 12 14.29 5.43 5.00
N TRP A 13 13.16 5.80 5.60
CA TRP A 13 13.07 6.75 6.71
C TRP A 13 12.86 6.12 8.10
N SER A 14 12.73 4.80 8.19
CA SER A 14 12.51 4.06 9.46
C SER A 14 13.29 2.75 9.45
N SER A 15 13.46 2.11 10.59
CA SER A 15 14.12 0.81 10.65
C SER A 15 13.27 -0.29 10.01
N PRO A 16 13.88 -1.33 9.41
CA PRO A 16 13.15 -2.49 8.90
C PRO A 16 12.26 -3.16 9.95
N GLU A 17 12.74 -3.22 11.20
CA GLU A 17 12.01 -3.81 12.32
C GLU A 17 10.73 -3.03 12.64
N GLU A 18 10.81 -1.70 12.71
CA GLU A 18 9.64 -0.81 12.91
C GLU A 18 8.67 -0.90 11.73
N ALA A 19 9.18 -0.94 10.49
CA ALA A 19 8.35 -1.07 9.30
C ALA A 19 7.55 -2.39 9.34
N LEU A 20 8.17 -3.49 9.77
CA LEU A 20 7.50 -4.79 9.85
C LEU A 20 6.49 -4.89 11.02
N GLN A 21 6.54 -3.99 12.01
CA GLN A 21 5.49 -3.91 13.06
C GLN A 21 4.16 -3.41 12.48
N ASP A 22 4.20 -2.44 11.57
CA ASP A 22 3.01 -1.97 10.85
C ASP A 22 2.88 -2.65 9.48
N ARG A 23 2.38 -3.88 9.52
CA ARG A 23 2.20 -4.74 8.34
C ARG A 23 1.38 -4.08 7.23
N LEU A 24 0.35 -3.32 7.57
CA LEU A 24 -0.51 -2.65 6.59
C LEU A 24 0.27 -1.56 5.85
N ARG A 25 0.97 -0.72 6.60
CA ARG A 25 1.76 0.36 6.02
C ARG A 25 2.94 -0.16 5.22
N PHE A 26 3.62 -1.20 5.70
CA PHE A 26 4.70 -1.85 4.97
C PHE A 26 4.21 -2.43 3.63
N LEU A 27 3.11 -3.20 3.63
CA LEU A 27 2.56 -3.75 2.40
C LEU A 27 2.13 -2.65 1.42
N ALA A 28 1.54 -1.56 1.92
CA ALA A 28 1.19 -0.42 1.10
C ALA A 28 2.43 0.25 0.48
N GLN A 29 3.54 0.37 1.23
CA GLN A 29 4.80 0.89 0.70
C GLN A 29 5.40 -0.03 -0.37
N VAL A 30 5.33 -1.35 -0.18
CA VAL A 30 5.74 -2.32 -1.21
C VAL A 30 4.88 -2.16 -2.47
N MET A 31 3.58 -1.94 -2.32
CA MET A 31 2.68 -1.71 -3.45
C MET A 31 3.01 -0.42 -4.21
N VAL A 32 3.41 0.64 -3.52
CA VAL A 32 3.70 1.94 -4.16
C VAL A 32 5.13 2.02 -4.71
N PHE A 33 6.12 1.57 -3.94
CA PHE A 33 7.54 1.76 -4.23
C PHE A 33 8.30 0.48 -4.63
N GLY A 34 7.69 -0.69 -4.43
CA GLY A 34 8.33 -1.98 -4.70
C GLY A 34 8.43 -2.29 -6.19
N GLU A 35 9.51 -2.99 -6.56
CA GLU A 35 9.69 -3.60 -7.85
C GLU A 35 9.13 -5.03 -7.88
N LEU A 36 9.14 -5.66 -9.05
CA LEU A 36 8.63 -7.03 -9.22
C LEU A 36 9.32 -8.03 -8.27
N GLU A 37 10.64 -7.96 -8.08
CA GLU A 37 11.35 -8.85 -7.15
C GLU A 37 10.91 -8.62 -5.69
N ASP A 38 10.67 -7.36 -5.30
CA ASP A 38 10.19 -6.99 -3.97
C ASP A 38 8.80 -7.62 -3.72
N ILE A 39 7.89 -7.45 -4.68
CA ILE A 39 6.52 -8.01 -4.63
C ILE A 39 6.57 -9.53 -4.55
N LEU A 40 7.37 -10.19 -5.38
CA LEU A 40 7.52 -11.65 -5.37
C LEU A 40 8.11 -12.17 -4.05
N THR A 41 9.00 -11.40 -3.43
CA THR A 41 9.56 -11.74 -2.12
C THR A 41 8.50 -11.63 -1.05
N VAL A 42 7.75 -10.52 -1.01
CA VAL A 42 6.71 -10.25 -0.01
C VAL A 42 5.54 -11.23 -0.10
N ARG A 43 5.14 -11.66 -1.32
CA ARG A 43 4.09 -12.70 -1.52
C ARG A 43 4.45 -14.08 -0.96
N ARG A 44 5.69 -14.33 -0.55
CA ARG A 44 6.09 -15.56 0.17
C ARG A 44 5.73 -15.51 1.66
N TYR A 45 5.52 -14.32 2.21
CA TYR A 45 5.28 -14.09 3.64
C TYR A 45 3.85 -13.61 3.94
N PHE A 46 3.19 -12.96 2.96
CA PHE A 46 1.85 -12.40 3.12
C PHE A 46 0.89 -12.99 2.08
N SER A 47 -0.35 -13.19 2.51
CA SER A 47 -1.41 -13.74 1.67
C SER A 47 -1.98 -12.67 0.73
N GLU A 48 -2.68 -13.09 -0.31
CA GLU A 48 -3.40 -12.14 -1.18
C GLU A 48 -4.45 -11.31 -0.43
N ASP A 49 -5.07 -11.88 0.61
CA ASP A 49 -6.02 -11.17 1.44
C ASP A 49 -5.38 -10.02 2.23
N ASP A 50 -4.09 -10.11 2.52
CA ASP A 50 -3.35 -9.02 3.16
C ASP A 50 -3.22 -7.82 2.22
N PHE A 51 -2.98 -8.06 0.92
CA PHE A 51 -2.98 -7.00 -0.09
C PHE A 51 -4.38 -6.42 -0.33
N ARG A 52 -5.43 -7.26 -0.31
CA ARG A 52 -6.82 -6.79 -0.36
C ARG A 52 -7.16 -5.91 0.84
N LEU A 53 -6.68 -6.27 2.03
CA LEU A 53 -6.90 -5.49 3.24
C LEU A 53 -6.24 -4.11 3.15
N VAL A 54 -5.05 -4.00 2.55
CA VAL A 54 -4.41 -2.70 2.29
C VAL A 54 -5.32 -1.80 1.43
N LEU A 55 -5.97 -2.33 0.40
CA LEU A 55 -6.88 -1.53 -0.43
C LEU A 55 -8.20 -1.17 0.26
N ARG A 56 -8.62 -1.97 1.25
CA ARG A 56 -9.80 -1.69 2.09
C ARG A 56 -9.50 -0.68 3.20
N GLN A 57 -8.28 -0.68 3.72
CA GLN A 57 -7.80 0.22 4.78
C GLN A 57 -6.50 0.92 4.34
N PRO A 58 -6.53 1.69 3.25
CA PRO A 58 -5.34 2.30 2.69
C PRO A 58 -4.79 3.39 3.61
N PRO A 59 -3.47 3.39 3.91
CA PRO A 59 -2.84 4.49 4.63
C PRO A 59 -3.03 5.82 3.88
N ALA A 60 -3.53 6.83 4.59
CA ALA A 60 -3.79 8.15 4.02
C ALA A 60 -2.53 8.76 3.39
N GLY A 61 -2.67 9.26 2.16
CA GLY A 61 -1.60 9.97 1.46
C GLY A 61 -0.44 9.10 0.93
N LEU A 62 -0.50 7.77 1.06
CA LEU A 62 0.59 6.89 0.59
C LEU A 62 0.43 6.48 -0.88
N PHE A 63 -0.78 6.13 -1.30
CA PHE A 63 -1.05 5.75 -2.69
C PHE A 63 -1.07 6.97 -3.60
N ASP A 64 -0.39 6.86 -4.74
CA ASP A 64 -0.57 7.75 -5.89
C ASP A 64 -1.65 7.20 -6.84
N ASP A 65 -2.07 7.99 -7.83
CA ASP A 65 -3.16 7.57 -8.73
C ASP A 65 -2.78 6.34 -9.55
N ARG A 66 -1.52 6.19 -9.95
CA ARG A 66 -1.05 5.07 -10.78
C ARG A 66 -1.12 3.76 -10.01
N SER A 67 -0.52 3.72 -8.82
CA SER A 67 -0.52 2.57 -7.94
C SER A 67 -1.93 2.23 -7.47
N TRP A 68 -2.76 3.24 -7.15
CA TRP A 68 -4.15 3.05 -6.77
C TRP A 68 -4.96 2.32 -7.84
N HIS A 69 -4.89 2.78 -9.09
CA HIS A 69 -5.59 2.13 -10.20
C HIS A 69 -5.07 0.72 -10.45
N TYR A 70 -3.75 0.56 -10.51
CA TYR A 70 -3.13 -0.73 -10.79
C TYR A 70 -3.51 -1.79 -9.75
N TRP A 71 -3.36 -1.49 -8.46
CA TRP A 71 -3.62 -2.49 -7.43
C TRP A 71 -5.10 -2.77 -7.23
N ASN A 72 -5.98 -1.80 -7.45
CA ASN A 72 -7.42 -2.07 -7.48
C ASN A 72 -7.83 -2.94 -8.67
N LEU A 73 -7.14 -2.83 -9.81
CA LEU A 73 -7.34 -3.78 -10.91
C LEU A 73 -6.89 -5.21 -10.55
N ILE A 74 -5.79 -5.35 -9.81
CA ILE A 74 -5.21 -6.66 -9.47
C ILE A 74 -5.94 -7.35 -8.29
N TYR A 75 -6.23 -6.60 -7.22
CA TYR A 75 -6.74 -7.16 -5.96
C TYR A 75 -8.05 -6.52 -5.48
N GLY A 76 -8.42 -5.35 -6.00
CA GLY A 76 -9.58 -4.60 -5.57
C GLY A 76 -10.78 -4.75 -6.50
N THR A 77 -11.57 -3.68 -6.56
CA THR A 77 -12.71 -3.55 -7.48
C THR A 77 -12.33 -2.62 -8.62
N TYR A 78 -12.77 -2.94 -9.84
CA TYR A 78 -12.60 -2.07 -11.00
C TYR A 78 -13.98 -1.66 -11.57
N PRO A 79 -14.24 -0.36 -11.79
CA PRO A 79 -13.34 0.78 -11.57
C PRO A 79 -13.00 1.01 -10.08
N PRO A 80 -11.79 1.52 -9.77
CA PRO A 80 -11.39 1.78 -8.40
C PRO A 80 -12.29 2.84 -7.76
N PRO A 81 -12.62 2.74 -6.47
CA PRO A 81 -13.26 3.83 -5.76
C PRO A 81 -12.33 5.06 -5.71
N PRO A 82 -12.85 6.24 -5.34
CA PRO A 82 -12.01 7.42 -5.12
C PRO A 82 -10.86 7.08 -4.18
N ARG A 83 -9.66 7.57 -4.52
CA ARG A 83 -8.47 7.38 -3.70
C ARG A 83 -8.65 8.13 -2.38
N PRO A 84 -8.18 7.60 -1.24
CA PRO A 84 -8.22 8.33 0.02
C PRO A 84 -7.35 9.58 -0.08
N SER A 85 -7.98 10.74 -0.18
CA SER A 85 -7.33 12.03 0.02
C SER A 85 -7.03 12.19 1.52
N GLY A 86 -5.78 12.51 1.84
CA GLY A 86 -5.36 12.77 3.23
C GLY A 86 -5.97 14.05 3.83
N LEU A 87 -6.65 14.85 3.01
CA LEU A 87 -7.65 15.81 3.46
C LEU A 87 -8.99 15.13 3.28
N GLY A 88 -9.70 14.90 4.38
CA GLY A 88 -11.06 14.44 4.36
C GLY A 88 -11.89 15.28 3.39
N ASP A 89 -12.92 14.65 2.87
CA ASP A 89 -14.05 15.30 2.26
C ASP A 89 -14.50 16.43 3.21
N MET A 90 -13.98 17.65 3.00
CA MET A 90 -14.81 18.83 3.25
C MET A 90 -15.83 18.77 2.14
N GLU A 91 -16.89 18.00 2.40
CA GLU A 91 -18.21 18.25 1.84
C GLU A 91 -18.42 19.77 1.94
N CYS A 92 -18.20 20.47 0.82
CA CYS A 92 -18.87 21.73 0.57
C CYS A 92 -20.35 21.37 0.44
N ASP A 93 -21.02 21.24 1.59
CA ASP A 93 -22.47 21.22 1.66
C ASP A 93 -22.94 22.61 1.16
N PRO A 94 -23.64 22.70 0.02
CA PRO A 94 -24.15 23.98 -0.42
C PRO A 94 -25.32 24.38 0.50
N LEU A 95 -25.12 25.45 1.26
CA LEU A 95 -26.20 26.20 1.93
C LEU A 95 -27.31 26.60 0.95
#